data_AF-A0A947C534-F1
#
_entry.id   AF-A0A947C534-F1
#
_cell.length_a   1.000
_cell.length_b   1.000
_cell.length_c   1.000
_cell.angle_alpha   90.00
_cell.angle_beta   90.00
_cell.angle_gamma   90.00
#
_symmetry.space_group_name_H-M   'P 1'
#
loop_
_entity.id
_entity.type
_entity.pdbx_description
1 polymer ?
#
loop_
_entity_poly.entity_id
_entity_poly.type
_entity_poly.pdbx_seq_one_letter_code
_entity_poly.pdbx_strand_id
1 'polypeptide(L)'
;MRVVVFFGILLSACSGYDDLALLEVERIEPPEIEAGGTLRIHGHGFPLGRAPEILLRGSIYRPGMRASRIDARLEGEVRSETLIEIPVAEELIEALGGRATVDGELRVGFRAADQHRDVFSAERVRVDFLPETTAQLRADGGRGGQAPAPLDARSFGLELSRDELGVVGVEAVSVDPDGLAARQGVKPGDTIVGLDGMSLYSRRDFLPDPSRSESTVLVSRAGLRGVHALRWPHQATERSADPVAVGLFVLLGLLLGWLSPATLCLRARPSKASLPSWLMGSSLALVFVALLLFVSALQWTTMWILGLGTFAALFTLATRHRDGASSFTFAVIATLTVMLLTRTASISLIMAAQSPSVLRWYLFQSPASFFAFVAYLHALGAVGARPNFSASLYAAAASVLGAALFLGGWPLGGGPVAGIVALSVKTAGLVIAAHAVQVSPRTAAACSGLGIGLALLGFVVDLGSLFPQWSALAVGAICALAARALVPPLRREAAPVMATLPNRLASRNP
;
A
#
# COMPACT_ATOMS: atom_id res chain seq x y z
N MET A 1 -48.98 56.60 53.01
CA MET A 1 -48.82 56.00 51.66
C MET A 1 -47.60 56.54 50.88
N ARG A 2 -47.31 57.85 50.85
CA ARG A 2 -46.16 58.41 50.11
C ARG A 2 -44.76 58.00 50.63
N VAL A 3 -44.62 57.72 51.93
CA VAL A 3 -43.33 57.29 52.54
C VAL A 3 -42.98 55.82 52.20
N VAL A 4 -43.98 54.96 51.99
CA VAL A 4 -43.78 53.55 51.63
C VAL A 4 -43.34 53.39 50.17
N VAL A 5 -43.84 54.24 49.27
CA VAL A 5 -43.42 54.27 47.86
C VAL A 5 -41.98 54.77 47.72
N PHE A 6 -41.56 55.73 48.54
CA PHE A 6 -40.18 56.24 48.51
C PHE A 6 -39.15 55.22 49.01
N PHE A 7 -39.50 54.44 50.04
CA PHE A 7 -38.63 53.35 50.53
C PHE A 7 -38.57 52.15 49.56
N GLY A 8 -39.66 51.85 48.85
CA GLY A 8 -39.69 50.84 47.80
C GLY A 8 -38.79 51.17 46.61
N ILE A 9 -38.71 52.45 46.22
CA ILE A 9 -37.84 52.90 45.12
C ILE A 9 -36.36 52.90 45.55
N LEU A 10 -36.05 53.30 46.80
CA LEU A 10 -34.69 53.28 47.35
C LEU A 10 -34.13 51.86 47.55
N LEU A 11 -34.98 50.86 47.84
CA LEU A 11 -34.55 49.46 47.93
C LEU A 11 -34.43 48.77 46.56
N SER A 12 -35.06 49.32 45.51
CA SER A 12 -34.90 48.83 44.12
C SER A 12 -33.72 49.44 43.36
N ALA A 13 -33.14 50.54 43.86
CA ALA A 13 -32.02 51.24 43.19
C ALA A 13 -30.63 50.65 43.51
N CYS A 14 -30.54 49.64 44.38
CA CYS A 14 -29.31 48.89 44.67
C CYS A 14 -29.23 47.53 43.96
N SER A 15 -30.08 47.26 42.97
CA SER A 15 -29.92 46.05 42.15
C SER A 15 -28.79 46.25 41.15
N GLY A 16 -27.60 45.82 41.55
CA GLY A 16 -26.50 45.39 40.69
C GLY A 16 -26.28 46.23 39.44
N TYR A 17 -25.43 47.25 39.56
CA TYR A 17 -24.53 47.57 38.45
C TYR A 17 -23.66 46.33 38.25
N ASP A 18 -24.17 45.36 37.48
CA ASP A 18 -23.38 44.30 36.86
C ASP A 18 -22.48 45.04 35.87
N ASP A 19 -21.34 45.54 36.37
CA ASP A 19 -20.12 45.74 35.57
C ASP A 19 -19.67 44.35 35.11
N LEU A 20 -20.48 43.74 34.24
CA LEU A 20 -20.02 42.76 33.29
C LEU A 20 -19.14 43.56 32.33
N ALA A 21 -17.90 43.84 32.76
CA ALA A 21 -16.83 44.16 31.84
C ALA A 21 -16.93 43.12 30.73
N LEU A 22 -17.32 43.57 29.53
CA LEU A 22 -17.53 42.67 28.41
C LEU A 22 -16.22 41.94 28.20
N LEU A 23 -16.27 40.62 28.39
CA LEU A 23 -15.17 39.76 28.03
C LEU A 23 -15.03 39.85 26.51
N GLU A 24 -13.89 40.35 26.05
CA GLU A 24 -13.61 40.52 24.63
C GLU A 24 -12.24 39.90 24.34
N VAL A 25 -12.17 39.10 23.28
CA VAL A 25 -10.91 38.49 22.82
C VAL A 25 -10.54 39.23 21.55
N GLU A 26 -9.38 39.87 21.54
CA GLU A 26 -8.95 40.72 20.43
C GLU A 26 -8.00 39.99 19.49
N ARG A 27 -7.02 39.27 20.05
CA ARG A 27 -5.95 38.66 19.27
C ARG A 27 -5.36 37.46 19.97
N ILE A 28 -4.93 36.49 19.17
CA ILE A 28 -4.22 35.29 19.64
C ILE A 28 -2.84 35.27 18.97
N GLU A 29 -1.77 35.14 19.77
CA GLU A 29 -0.39 35.13 19.31
C GLU A 29 0.45 34.08 20.06
N PRO A 30 1.52 33.53 19.47
CA PRO A 30 1.85 33.58 18.05
C PRO A 30 0.92 32.69 17.20
N PRO A 31 0.84 32.91 15.88
CA PRO A 31 0.12 32.01 14.96
C PRO A 31 0.82 30.66 14.78
N GLU A 32 2.08 30.55 15.21
CA GLU A 32 2.95 29.38 15.06
C GLU A 32 3.52 29.03 16.43
N ILE A 33 3.36 27.78 16.86
CA ILE A 33 3.76 27.36 18.20
C ILE A 33 4.52 26.03 18.16
N GLU A 34 5.72 26.07 18.73
CA GLU A 34 6.55 24.90 18.98
C GLU A 34 6.26 24.30 20.36
N ALA A 35 6.70 23.06 20.57
CA ALA A 35 6.68 22.43 21.89
C ALA A 35 7.46 23.28 22.91
N GLY A 36 6.85 23.53 24.08
CA GLY A 36 7.39 24.41 25.11
C GLY A 36 7.10 25.90 24.90
N GLY A 37 6.43 26.28 23.80
CA GLY A 37 5.96 27.63 23.56
C GLY A 37 4.76 28.03 24.43
N THR A 38 4.38 29.31 24.35
CA THR A 38 3.21 29.85 25.05
C THR A 38 2.28 30.53 24.06
N LEU A 39 1.03 30.07 24.00
CA LEU A 39 -0.03 30.76 23.27
C LEU A 39 -0.60 31.85 24.17
N ARG A 40 -0.64 33.08 23.67
CA ARG A 40 -1.08 34.29 24.35
C ARG A 40 -2.39 34.76 23.75
N ILE A 41 -3.39 34.95 24.60
CA ILE A 41 -4.68 35.52 24.22
C ILE A 41 -4.73 36.92 24.80
N HIS A 42 -4.82 37.90 23.90
CA HIS A 42 -5.00 39.31 24.20
C HIS A 42 -6.47 39.68 24.15
N GLY A 43 -6.90 40.51 25.09
CA GLY A 43 -8.28 40.95 25.17
C GLY A 43 -8.55 41.89 26.33
N HIS A 44 -9.80 41.96 26.75
CA HIS A 44 -10.26 42.81 27.84
C HIS A 44 -11.22 42.06 28.77
N GLY A 45 -11.23 42.45 30.04
CA GLY A 45 -12.16 41.93 31.04
C GLY A 45 -11.78 40.55 31.60
N PHE A 46 -10.51 40.15 31.55
CA PHE A 46 -10.08 38.86 32.13
C PHE A 46 -9.97 38.95 33.66
N PRO A 47 -10.76 38.17 34.43
CA PRO A 47 -10.73 38.24 35.89
C PRO A 47 -9.46 37.58 36.45
N LEU A 48 -8.57 38.40 37.02
CA LEU A 48 -7.35 37.95 37.69
C LEU A 48 -7.63 36.91 38.79
N GLY A 49 -6.79 35.88 38.85
CA GLY A 49 -6.89 34.81 39.85
C GLY A 49 -8.03 33.80 39.62
N ARG A 50 -8.80 33.92 38.53
CA ARG A 50 -9.78 32.90 38.12
C ARG A 50 -9.22 32.04 37.00
N ALA A 51 -9.51 30.75 37.06
CA ALA A 51 -9.14 29.82 35.99
C ALA A 51 -10.10 30.00 34.80
N PRO A 52 -9.58 30.28 33.58
CA PRO A 52 -10.39 30.34 32.38
C PRO A 52 -10.80 28.93 31.92
N GLU A 53 -11.98 28.81 31.31
CA GLU A 53 -12.35 27.67 30.48
C GLU A 53 -12.01 27.99 29.03
N ILE A 54 -11.00 27.33 28.48
CA ILE A 54 -10.54 27.57 27.11
C ILE A 54 -10.85 26.36 26.26
N LEU A 55 -11.63 26.56 25.19
CA LEU A 55 -12.04 25.51 24.27
C LEU A 55 -11.60 25.87 22.85
N LEU A 56 -10.82 24.99 22.23
CA LEU A 56 -10.41 25.07 20.84
C LEU A 56 -11.27 24.13 20.00
N ARG A 57 -12.08 24.70 19.12
CA ARG A 57 -12.99 23.96 18.24
C ARG A 57 -12.73 24.27 16.79
N GLY A 58 -12.69 23.25 15.95
CA GLY A 58 -12.49 23.49 14.51
C GLY A 58 -12.12 22.26 13.73
N SER A 59 -11.34 22.48 12.67
CA SER A 59 -10.76 21.43 11.84
C SER A 59 -9.25 21.40 12.07
N ILE A 60 -8.72 20.19 12.26
CA ILE A 60 -7.29 19.92 12.32
C ILE A 60 -6.85 19.28 11.01
N TYR A 61 -5.81 19.86 10.41
CA TYR A 61 -5.17 19.42 9.19
C TYR A 61 -3.79 18.86 9.52
N ARG A 62 -3.48 17.68 8.97
CA ARG A 62 -2.23 16.94 9.22
C ARG A 62 -1.66 16.43 7.90
N PRO A 63 -0.33 16.27 7.77
CA PRO A 63 0.27 15.86 6.51
C PRO A 63 -0.18 14.44 6.15
N GLY A 64 -0.66 14.23 4.92
CA GLY A 64 -1.07 12.93 4.42
C GLY A 64 -2.33 12.34 5.06
N MET A 65 -3.05 13.14 5.84
CA MET A 65 -4.20 12.68 6.62
C MET A 65 -5.44 13.51 6.28
N ARG A 66 -6.60 12.85 6.34
CA ARG A 66 -7.88 13.54 6.18
C ARG A 66 -8.10 14.53 7.33
N ALA A 67 -8.59 15.72 6.99
CA ALA A 67 -9.00 16.71 7.97
C ALA A 67 -10.04 16.12 8.94
N SER A 68 -9.81 16.29 10.24
CA SER A 68 -10.68 15.83 11.31
C SER A 68 -11.20 17.00 12.13
N ARG A 69 -12.31 16.82 12.84
CA ARG A 69 -12.78 17.83 13.80
C ARG A 69 -11.99 17.72 15.10
N ILE A 70 -11.80 18.85 15.75
CA ILE A 70 -11.22 18.95 17.09
C ILE A 70 -12.16 19.70 18.01
N ASP A 71 -12.25 19.22 19.26
CA ASP A 71 -12.85 19.90 20.40
C ASP A 71 -11.92 19.64 21.59
N ALA A 72 -10.96 20.55 21.80
CA ALA A 72 -9.90 20.39 22.79
C ALA A 72 -10.05 21.44 23.89
N ARG A 73 -9.97 21.00 25.14
CA ARG A 73 -9.89 21.90 26.29
C ARG A 73 -8.42 22.23 26.55
N LEU A 74 -8.13 23.52 26.65
CA LEU A 74 -6.78 24.03 26.92
C LEU A 74 -6.72 24.54 28.35
N GLU A 75 -5.58 24.34 29.00
CA GLU A 75 -5.29 24.89 30.31
C GLU A 75 -4.54 26.20 30.15
N GLY A 76 -5.07 27.28 30.72
CA GLY A 76 -4.45 28.61 30.66
C GLY A 76 -4.53 29.33 31.99
N GLU A 77 -3.68 30.33 32.14
CA GLU A 77 -3.57 31.16 33.33
C GLU A 77 -3.77 32.65 32.96
N VAL A 78 -4.64 33.34 33.71
CA VAL A 78 -4.84 34.79 33.54
C VAL A 78 -3.66 35.52 34.19
N ARG A 79 -2.80 36.14 33.36
CA ARG A 79 -1.63 36.90 33.82
C ARG A 79 -1.96 38.35 34.15
N SER A 80 -2.89 38.94 33.41
CA SER A 80 -3.38 40.30 33.59
C SER A 80 -4.84 40.38 33.16
N GLU A 81 -5.49 41.53 33.37
CA GLU A 81 -6.84 41.80 32.86
C GLU A 81 -6.95 41.76 31.32
N THR A 82 -5.81 41.69 30.62
CA THR A 82 -5.71 41.71 29.16
C THR A 82 -4.90 40.57 28.56
N LEU A 83 -4.37 39.64 29.36
CA LEU A 83 -3.53 38.55 28.90
C LEU A 83 -3.86 37.23 29.59
N ILE A 84 -4.13 36.21 28.79
CA ILE A 84 -4.15 34.80 29.19
C ILE A 84 -3.00 34.08 28.51
N GLU A 85 -2.26 33.28 29.26
CA GLU A 85 -1.18 32.44 28.74
C GLU A 85 -1.55 30.96 28.82
N ILE A 86 -1.35 30.24 27.73
CA ILE A 86 -1.58 28.80 27.59
C ILE A 86 -0.23 28.15 27.27
N PRO A 87 0.40 27.45 28.22
CA PRO A 87 1.61 26.69 27.91
C PRO A 87 1.28 25.54 26.96
N VAL A 88 2.01 25.44 25.85
CA VAL A 88 1.86 24.35 24.88
C VAL A 88 2.95 23.31 25.15
N ALA A 89 2.56 22.27 25.89
CA ALA A 89 3.43 21.15 26.19
C ALA A 89 3.55 20.19 24.99
N GLU A 90 4.60 19.37 24.97
CA GLU A 90 4.85 18.39 23.90
C GLU A 90 3.69 17.39 23.79
N GLU A 91 3.09 17.00 24.92
CA GLU A 91 1.98 16.07 25.00
C GLU A 91 0.74 16.58 24.26
N LEU A 92 0.51 17.90 24.25
CA LEU A 92 -0.59 18.49 23.49
C LEU A 92 -0.34 18.31 21.99
N ILE A 93 0.88 18.60 21.52
CA ILE A 93 1.24 18.46 20.10
C ILE A 93 1.19 16.98 19.69
N GLU A 94 1.66 16.07 20.52
CA GLU A 94 1.53 14.62 20.28
C GLU A 94 0.08 14.15 20.24
N ALA A 95 -0.78 14.66 21.15
CA ALA A 95 -2.21 14.34 21.16
C ALA A 95 -2.93 14.85 19.90
N LEU A 96 -2.46 15.96 19.32
CA LEU A 96 -2.89 16.45 18.01
C LEU A 96 -2.38 15.56 16.86
N GLY A 97 -1.40 14.69 17.10
CA GLY A 97 -0.77 13.80 16.12
C GLY A 97 0.53 14.36 15.54
N GLY A 98 1.21 15.26 16.25
CA GLY A 98 2.44 15.92 15.81
C GLY A 98 2.17 17.22 15.04
N ARG A 99 2.81 17.37 13.87
CA ARG A 99 2.64 18.55 13.00
C ARG A 99 1.18 18.70 12.58
N ALA A 100 0.58 19.85 12.90
CA ALA A 100 -0.82 20.13 12.58
C ALA A 100 -1.12 21.62 12.39
N THR A 101 -2.06 21.94 11.50
CA THR A 101 -2.69 23.27 11.42
C THR A 101 -4.11 23.14 11.96
N VAL A 102 -4.49 23.98 12.93
CA VAL A 102 -5.88 24.08 13.39
C VAL A 102 -6.49 25.35 12.82
N ASP A 103 -7.63 25.24 12.14
CA ASP A 103 -8.46 26.37 11.70
C ASP A 103 -9.85 26.23 12.31
N GLY A 104 -10.24 27.22 13.10
CA GLY A 104 -11.44 27.15 13.91
C GLY A 104 -11.65 28.38 14.78
N GLU A 105 -12.19 28.14 15.96
CA GLU A 105 -12.60 29.14 16.93
C GLU A 105 -12.03 28.77 18.31
N LEU A 106 -11.43 29.75 18.98
CA LEU A 106 -10.97 29.62 20.34
C LEU A 106 -11.94 30.40 21.24
N ARG A 107 -12.62 29.66 22.11
CA ARG A 107 -13.59 30.20 23.06
C ARG A 107 -12.95 30.30 24.43
N VAL A 108 -13.01 31.48 25.02
CA VAL A 108 -12.59 31.76 26.40
C VAL A 108 -13.83 32.03 27.23
N GLY A 109 -14.03 31.27 28.29
CA GLY A 109 -15.13 31.41 29.23
C GLY A 109 -14.67 31.59 30.66
N PHE A 110 -15.44 32.32 31.44
CA PHE A 110 -15.30 32.42 32.89
C PHE A 110 -16.65 32.21 33.55
N ARG A 111 -16.64 31.51 34.68
CA ARG A 111 -17.82 31.38 35.52
C ARG A 111 -18.10 32.72 36.22
N ALA A 112 -19.32 33.22 36.10
CA ALA A 112 -19.76 34.46 36.72
C ALA A 112 -19.67 34.38 38.26
N ALA A 113 -19.68 35.54 38.93
CA ALA A 113 -19.58 35.62 40.38
C ALA A 113 -20.74 34.90 41.11
N ASP A 114 -21.91 34.82 40.47
CA ASP A 114 -23.08 34.08 40.97
C ASP A 114 -22.97 32.55 40.81
N GLN A 115 -21.89 32.05 40.20
CA GLN A 115 -21.65 30.63 39.88
C GLN A 115 -22.71 29.96 39.00
N HIS A 116 -23.68 30.70 38.46
CA HIS A 116 -24.79 30.16 37.69
C HIS A 116 -24.74 30.53 36.20
N ARG A 117 -24.03 31.61 35.85
CA ARG A 117 -23.85 32.05 34.46
C ARG A 117 -22.40 31.87 34.01
N ASP A 118 -22.19 31.59 32.73
CA ASP A 118 -20.88 31.63 32.10
C ASP A 118 -20.82 32.82 31.15
N VAL A 119 -19.79 33.65 31.30
CA VAL A 119 -19.47 34.74 30.37
C VAL A 119 -18.38 34.22 29.45
N PHE A 120 -18.62 34.28 28.14
CA PHE A 120 -17.64 33.79 27.16
C PHE A 120 -17.49 34.75 25.99
N SER A 121 -16.30 34.76 25.42
CA SER A 121 -15.97 35.38 24.15
C SER A 121 -15.28 34.33 23.29
N ALA A 122 -15.38 34.49 21.98
CA ALA A 122 -14.76 33.56 21.06
C ALA A 122 -14.23 34.28 19.83
N GLU A 123 -13.06 33.85 19.38
CA GLU A 123 -12.35 34.47 18.27
C GLU A 123 -11.91 33.40 17.28
N ARG A 124 -11.96 33.75 15.98
CA ARG A 124 -11.51 32.83 14.94
C ARG A 124 -9.98 32.73 15.00
N VAL A 125 -9.47 31.50 15.01
CA VAL A 125 -8.04 31.25 15.11
C VAL A 125 -7.57 30.29 14.04
N ARG A 126 -6.36 30.56 13.54
CA ARG A 126 -5.57 29.61 12.77
C ARG A 126 -4.20 29.48 13.43
N VAL A 127 -3.92 28.33 14.04
CA VAL A 127 -2.67 28.07 14.75
C VAL A 127 -1.94 26.89 14.12
N ASP A 128 -0.66 27.08 13.85
CA ASP A 128 0.25 26.03 13.39
C ASP A 128 1.02 25.44 14.57
N PHE A 129 0.79 24.17 14.86
CA PHE A 129 1.55 23.40 15.84
C PHE A 129 2.73 22.71 15.16
N LEU A 130 3.93 23.04 15.60
CA LEU A 130 5.20 22.57 15.06
C LEU A 130 5.87 21.62 16.08
N PRO A 131 6.31 20.41 15.66
CA PRO A 131 7.10 19.56 16.54
C PRO A 131 8.47 20.19 16.77
N GLU A 132 9.12 19.85 17.89
CA GLU A 132 10.43 20.41 18.24
C GLU A 132 11.46 20.15 17.12
N THR A 133 12.19 21.18 16.71
CA THR A 133 13.19 21.14 15.62
C THR A 133 14.19 19.99 15.80
N THR A 134 14.58 19.68 17.06
CA THR A 134 15.50 18.56 17.35
C THR A 134 14.86 17.19 17.12
N ALA A 135 13.55 17.05 17.38
CA ALA A 135 12.79 15.83 17.11
C ALA A 135 12.60 15.61 15.60
N GLN A 136 12.40 16.69 14.83
CA GLN A 136 12.36 16.64 13.37
C GLN A 136 13.68 16.11 12.80
N LEU A 137 14.81 16.69 13.22
CA LEU A 137 16.15 16.27 12.77
C LEU A 137 16.49 14.81 13.13
N ARG A 138 16.02 14.28 14.26
CA ARG A 138 16.18 12.84 14.57
C ARG A 138 15.32 11.95 13.66
N ALA A 139 14.13 12.40 13.29
CA ALA A 139 13.29 11.69 12.34
C ALA A 139 13.92 11.65 10.93
N ASP A 140 14.70 12.66 10.53
CA ASP A 140 15.54 12.65 9.29
C ASP A 140 16.54 11.52 9.25
N GLY A 141 17.21 11.22 10.38
CA GLY A 141 18.20 10.15 10.42
C GLY A 141 17.59 8.75 10.42
N GLY A 142 16.35 8.59 10.91
CA GLY A 142 15.77 7.28 11.22
C GLY A 142 14.81 6.69 10.19
N ARG A 143 14.07 7.51 9.42
CA ARG A 143 13.01 7.02 8.50
C ARG A 143 13.50 6.82 7.06
N GLY A 144 14.50 5.95 6.89
CA GLY A 144 14.84 5.34 5.59
C GLY A 144 14.00 4.09 5.25
N GLY A 145 12.99 3.75 6.08
CA GLY A 145 12.27 2.48 6.03
C GLY A 145 10.84 2.57 5.52
N GLN A 146 10.65 2.31 4.22
CA GLN A 146 9.72 1.29 3.73
C GLN A 146 8.23 1.37 4.11
N ALA A 147 7.63 2.56 4.10
CA ALA A 147 6.19 2.72 3.86
C ALA A 147 5.94 2.87 2.35
N PRO A 148 4.80 2.40 1.78
CA PRO A 148 4.46 2.68 0.39
C PRO A 148 4.51 4.20 0.16
N ALA A 149 5.31 4.63 -0.80
CA ALA A 149 5.61 6.05 -1.01
C ALA A 149 4.29 6.83 -1.19
N PRO A 150 3.88 7.67 -0.22
CA PRO A 150 2.75 8.57 -0.44
C PRO A 150 3.08 9.47 -1.64
N LEU A 151 2.04 9.97 -2.31
CA LEU A 151 2.20 10.99 -3.36
C LEU A 151 3.06 12.12 -2.78
N ASP A 152 4.27 12.27 -3.28
CA ASP A 152 5.21 13.30 -2.85
C ASP A 152 5.19 14.47 -3.83
N ALA A 153 5.88 15.56 -3.51
CA ALA A 153 5.98 16.71 -4.42
C ALA A 153 6.48 16.32 -5.82
N ARG A 154 7.33 15.29 -5.92
CA ARG A 154 7.89 14.80 -7.19
C ARG A 154 6.83 14.18 -8.09
N SER A 155 5.80 13.54 -7.52
CA SER A 155 4.67 13.03 -8.29
C SER A 155 3.90 14.14 -9.05
N PHE A 156 3.96 15.39 -8.58
CA PHE A 156 3.41 16.56 -9.24
C PHE A 156 4.41 17.29 -10.16
N GLY A 157 5.63 16.76 -10.29
CA GLY A 157 6.72 17.38 -11.04
C GLY A 157 7.42 18.50 -10.28
N LEU A 158 7.47 18.45 -8.95
CA LEU A 158 8.16 19.45 -8.12
C LEU A 158 9.32 18.87 -7.33
N GLU A 159 10.40 19.62 -7.29
CA GLU A 159 11.47 19.45 -6.32
C GLU A 159 11.47 20.65 -5.37
N LEU A 160 11.08 20.39 -4.13
CA LEU A 160 11.04 21.38 -3.06
C LEU A 160 12.41 21.47 -2.36
N SER A 161 12.74 22.68 -1.89
CA SER A 161 13.97 22.93 -1.14
C SER A 161 14.06 22.04 0.10
N ARG A 162 15.28 21.66 0.44
CA ARG A 162 15.59 20.93 1.68
C ARG A 162 15.85 21.87 2.83
N ASP A 163 16.09 23.14 2.55
CA ASP A 163 16.41 24.13 3.55
C ASP A 163 15.13 24.53 4.27
N GLU A 164 15.05 24.21 5.56
CA GLU A 164 13.95 24.60 6.43
C GLU A 164 14.24 26.03 6.91
N LEU A 165 13.53 27.00 6.35
CA LEU A 165 13.80 28.42 6.58
C LEU A 165 13.20 28.96 7.89
N GLY A 166 12.53 28.12 8.69
CA GLY A 166 11.84 28.54 9.92
C GLY A 166 10.73 29.56 9.68
N VAL A 167 10.28 29.70 8.42
CA VAL A 167 9.21 30.60 8.00
C VAL A 167 8.21 29.81 7.17
N VAL A 168 6.96 30.30 7.10
CA VAL A 168 5.93 29.69 6.27
C VAL A 168 6.36 29.69 4.80
N GLY A 169 6.44 28.50 4.24
CA GLY A 169 6.61 28.24 2.83
C GLY A 169 7.88 27.50 2.47
N VAL A 170 7.80 26.70 1.41
CA VAL A 170 8.93 25.91 0.89
C VAL A 170 9.14 26.29 -0.57
N GLU A 171 10.35 26.69 -0.92
CA GLU A 171 10.71 27.08 -2.29
C GLU A 171 10.70 25.87 -3.24
N ALA A 172 10.11 26.04 -4.42
CA ALA A 172 10.23 25.11 -5.53
C ALA A 172 11.57 25.33 -6.25
N VAL A 173 12.55 24.47 -5.97
CA VAL A 173 13.91 24.54 -6.53
C VAL A 173 13.92 24.18 -8.01
N SER A 174 13.21 23.12 -8.36
CA SER A 174 13.06 22.69 -9.76
C SER A 174 11.62 22.27 -10.03
N VAL A 175 11.17 22.52 -11.27
CA VAL A 175 9.85 22.15 -11.75
C VAL A 175 10.04 21.39 -13.06
N ASP A 176 9.51 20.17 -13.12
CA ASP A 176 9.49 19.36 -14.33
C ASP A 176 8.65 20.08 -15.41
N PRO A 177 9.24 20.47 -16.56
CA PRO A 177 8.52 21.22 -17.59
C PRO A 177 7.30 20.47 -18.14
N ASP A 178 7.33 19.14 -18.12
CA ASP A 178 6.21 18.31 -18.59
C ASP A 178 5.23 17.94 -17.47
N GLY A 179 5.59 18.23 -16.21
CA GLY A 179 4.84 17.92 -15.00
C GLY A 179 3.60 18.78 -14.77
N LEU A 180 2.73 18.34 -13.86
CA LEU A 180 1.47 19.04 -13.56
C LEU A 180 1.70 20.45 -13.04
N ALA A 181 2.70 20.64 -12.17
CA ALA A 181 2.99 21.94 -11.58
C ALA A 181 3.38 22.99 -12.64
N ALA A 182 4.22 22.63 -13.62
CA ALA A 182 4.57 23.51 -14.73
C ALA A 182 3.36 23.87 -15.58
N ARG A 183 2.48 22.89 -15.88
CA ARG A 183 1.23 23.11 -16.64
C ARG A 183 0.26 24.06 -15.92
N GLN A 184 0.29 24.07 -14.59
CA GLN A 184 -0.48 24.98 -13.74
C GLN A 184 0.26 26.32 -13.50
N GLY A 185 1.39 26.53 -14.16
CA GLY A 185 2.13 27.79 -14.15
C GLY A 185 3.04 28.00 -12.94
N VAL A 186 3.32 26.96 -12.15
CA VAL A 186 4.36 27.01 -11.11
C VAL A 186 5.73 27.09 -11.78
N LYS A 187 6.60 27.96 -11.26
CA LYS A 187 7.94 28.19 -11.77
C LYS A 187 8.98 27.90 -10.68
N PRO A 188 10.23 27.57 -11.05
CA PRO A 188 11.33 27.57 -10.09
C PRO A 188 11.42 28.92 -9.37
N GLY A 189 11.64 28.89 -8.06
CA GLY A 189 11.66 30.06 -7.17
C GLY A 189 10.29 30.47 -6.61
N ASP A 190 9.19 29.85 -7.04
CA ASP A 190 7.90 30.04 -6.38
C ASP A 190 7.92 29.39 -4.97
N THR A 191 7.24 30.01 -4.01
CA THR A 191 7.15 29.50 -2.63
C THR A 191 5.81 28.81 -2.41
N ILE A 192 5.82 27.52 -2.09
CA ILE A 192 4.60 26.78 -1.76
C ILE A 192 4.31 26.99 -0.27
N VAL A 193 3.25 27.72 0.05
CA VAL A 193 2.92 28.14 1.43
C VAL A 193 1.91 27.23 2.11
N GLY A 194 1.16 26.43 1.36
CA GLY A 194 0.13 25.58 1.93
C GLY A 194 -0.33 24.45 1.03
N LEU A 195 -0.88 23.40 1.66
CA LEU A 195 -1.45 22.22 1.01
C LEU A 195 -2.70 21.77 1.77
N ASP A 196 -3.83 21.67 1.08
CA ASP A 196 -5.08 21.10 1.62
C ASP A 196 -5.56 21.71 2.95
N GLY A 197 -5.28 22.99 3.16
CA GLY A 197 -5.61 23.74 4.37
C GLY A 197 -4.49 23.82 5.39
N MET A 198 -3.43 23.01 5.25
CA MET A 198 -2.22 23.05 6.05
C MET A 198 -1.24 24.13 5.57
N SER A 199 -0.53 24.77 6.49
CA SER A 199 0.61 25.65 6.16
C SER A 199 1.89 24.79 6.02
N LEU A 200 2.73 25.06 5.03
CA LEU A 200 3.96 24.28 4.79
C LEU A 200 5.16 24.98 5.42
N TYR A 201 5.95 24.25 6.21
CA TYR A 201 7.23 24.74 6.76
C TYR A 201 8.41 23.90 6.28
N SER A 202 8.15 22.64 5.94
CA SER A 202 9.12 21.71 5.39
C SER A 202 8.54 20.99 4.18
N ARG A 203 9.41 20.51 3.28
CA ARG A 203 9.01 19.64 2.15
C ARG A 203 8.23 18.40 2.58
N ARG A 204 8.35 18.00 3.86
CA ARG A 204 7.65 16.87 4.48
C ARG A 204 6.17 17.12 4.73
N ASP A 205 5.82 18.39 4.89
CA ASP A 205 4.43 18.79 5.04
C ASP A 205 3.69 18.65 3.70
N PHE A 206 4.43 18.53 2.58
CA PHE A 206 3.89 18.27 1.26
C PHE A 206 3.46 16.81 1.11
N LEU A 207 2.39 16.45 1.80
CA LEU A 207 1.74 15.14 1.75
C LEU A 207 0.23 15.34 1.53
N PRO A 208 -0.26 15.13 0.29
CA PRO A 208 -1.67 15.22 -0.06
C PRO A 208 -2.54 14.30 0.79
N ASP A 209 -3.77 14.71 1.09
CA ASP A 209 -4.78 13.85 1.69
C ASP A 209 -5.18 12.72 0.70
N PRO A 210 -4.81 11.45 0.95
CA PRO A 210 -5.04 10.35 0.00
C PRO A 210 -6.52 10.02 -0.18
N SER A 211 -7.41 10.55 0.67
CA SER A 211 -8.86 10.37 0.55
C SER A 211 -9.50 11.33 -0.44
N ARG A 212 -8.77 12.35 -0.91
CA ARG A 212 -9.24 13.32 -1.90
C ARG A 212 -8.82 12.89 -3.30
N SER A 213 -9.57 13.36 -4.30
CA SER A 213 -9.20 13.22 -5.72
C SER A 213 -8.40 14.41 -6.24
N GLU A 214 -8.41 15.52 -5.51
CA GLU A 214 -7.70 16.75 -5.83
C GLU A 214 -7.08 17.35 -4.55
N SER A 215 -5.91 17.98 -4.72
CA SER A 215 -5.28 18.79 -3.68
C SER A 215 -5.32 20.27 -4.03
N THR A 216 -5.55 21.11 -3.02
CA THR A 216 -5.43 22.56 -3.15
C THR A 216 -4.06 23.01 -2.68
N VAL A 217 -3.25 23.53 -3.59
CA VAL A 217 -1.89 24.00 -3.31
C VAL A 217 -1.86 25.51 -3.35
N LEU A 218 -1.32 26.10 -2.29
CA LEU A 218 -1.18 27.54 -2.14
C LEU A 218 0.24 27.96 -2.50
N VAL A 219 0.37 28.86 -3.47
CA VAL A 219 1.64 29.30 -4.03
C VAL A 219 1.76 30.82 -3.91
N SER A 220 2.86 31.28 -3.34
CA SER A 220 3.28 32.68 -3.31
C SER A 220 4.40 32.90 -4.31
N ARG A 221 4.36 34.02 -5.04
CA ARG A 221 5.38 34.37 -6.04
C ARG A 221 5.97 35.74 -5.74
N ALA A 222 7.29 35.82 -5.75
CA ALA A 222 8.00 37.09 -5.63
C ALA A 222 7.53 38.08 -6.72
N GLY A 223 7.10 39.27 -6.31
CA GLY A 223 6.61 40.32 -7.20
C GLY A 223 5.12 40.25 -7.57
N LEU A 224 4.40 39.18 -7.22
CA LEU A 224 2.95 39.15 -7.26
C LEU A 224 2.40 39.37 -5.85
N ARG A 225 1.35 40.20 -5.73
CA ARG A 225 0.68 40.42 -4.44
C ARG A 225 -0.31 39.28 -4.20
N GLY A 226 -0.11 38.55 -3.11
CA GLY A 226 -1.06 37.55 -2.61
C GLY A 226 -0.64 36.10 -2.85
N VAL A 227 -1.50 35.19 -2.40
CA VAL A 227 -1.31 33.74 -2.48
C VAL A 227 -2.29 33.19 -3.53
N HIS A 228 -1.78 32.39 -4.47
CA HIS A 228 -2.56 31.75 -5.52
C HIS A 228 -2.93 30.33 -5.11
N ALA A 229 -4.21 29.98 -5.21
CA ALA A 229 -4.68 28.62 -4.98
C ALA A 229 -4.78 27.85 -6.30
N LEU A 230 -3.99 26.79 -6.44
CA LEU A 230 -3.98 25.86 -7.57
C LEU A 230 -4.68 24.56 -7.17
N ARG A 231 -5.45 23.95 -8.08
CA ARG A 231 -6.10 22.66 -7.84
C ARG A 231 -5.41 21.58 -8.65
N TRP A 232 -4.86 20.58 -7.98
CA TRP A 232 -4.10 19.50 -8.60
C TRP A 232 -4.85 18.18 -8.49
N PRO A 233 -5.41 17.66 -9.60
CA PRO A 233 -6.04 16.34 -9.60
C PRO A 233 -4.99 15.25 -9.41
N HIS A 234 -5.23 14.34 -8.48
CA HIS A 234 -4.30 13.23 -8.19
C HIS A 234 -4.17 12.27 -9.37
N GLN A 235 -5.24 12.10 -10.16
CA GLN A 235 -5.21 11.29 -11.38
C GLN A 235 -4.18 11.80 -12.41
N ALA A 236 -3.87 13.10 -12.42
CA ALA A 236 -2.87 13.64 -13.34
C ALA A 236 -1.42 13.32 -12.92
N THR A 237 -1.22 12.78 -11.71
CA THR A 237 0.08 12.25 -11.26
C THR A 237 0.30 10.80 -11.70
N GLU A 238 -0.75 10.10 -12.15
CA GLU A 238 -0.60 8.80 -12.79
C GLU A 238 0.08 9.04 -14.15
N ARG A 239 1.38 8.71 -14.23
CA ARG A 239 2.13 8.80 -15.50
C ARG A 239 1.37 8.06 -16.59
N SER A 240 0.94 8.79 -17.62
CA SER A 240 0.37 8.19 -18.83
C SER A 240 1.34 7.13 -19.34
N ALA A 241 0.85 5.93 -19.60
CA ALA A 241 1.67 4.82 -20.06
C ALA A 241 2.53 5.26 -21.26
N ASP A 242 3.85 5.05 -21.16
CA ASP A 242 4.81 5.44 -22.19
C ASP A 242 4.37 4.88 -23.56
N PRO A 243 4.15 5.72 -24.59
CA PRO A 243 3.72 5.26 -25.90
C PRO A 243 4.70 4.27 -26.54
N VAL A 244 5.99 4.34 -26.18
CA VAL A 244 7.01 3.38 -26.62
C VAL A 244 6.72 1.99 -26.03
N ALA A 245 6.32 1.92 -24.76
CA ALA A 245 5.98 0.66 -24.12
C ALA A 245 4.66 0.07 -24.66
N VAL A 246 3.69 0.90 -25.02
CA VAL A 246 2.48 0.46 -25.73
C VAL A 246 2.83 -0.10 -27.11
N GLY A 247 3.72 0.57 -27.86
CA GLY A 247 4.20 0.10 -29.16
C GLY A 247 4.95 -1.23 -29.08
N LEU A 248 5.84 -1.38 -28.10
CA LEU A 248 6.59 -2.62 -27.87
C LEU A 248 5.66 -3.78 -27.47
N PHE A 249 4.59 -3.47 -26.74
CA PHE A 249 3.55 -4.43 -26.40
C PHE A 249 2.76 -4.92 -27.62
N VAL A 250 2.28 -4.02 -28.47
CA VAL A 250 1.56 -4.40 -29.71
C VAL A 250 2.46 -5.28 -30.58
N LEU A 251 3.75 -4.93 -30.68
CA LEU A 251 4.73 -5.71 -31.42
C LEU A 251 4.94 -7.11 -30.81
N LEU A 252 5.07 -7.21 -29.48
CA LEU A 252 5.28 -8.49 -28.80
C LEU A 252 4.04 -9.40 -28.88
N GLY A 253 2.84 -8.83 -28.71
CA GLY A 253 1.57 -9.53 -28.88
C GLY A 253 1.40 -10.04 -30.31
N LEU A 254 1.77 -9.23 -31.31
CA LEU A 254 1.80 -9.64 -32.71
C LEU A 254 2.84 -10.74 -32.95
N LEU A 255 4.06 -10.63 -32.42
CA LEU A 255 5.11 -11.65 -32.57
C LEU A 255 4.67 -12.99 -31.97
N LEU A 256 4.14 -13.00 -30.75
CA LEU A 256 3.64 -14.21 -30.08
C LEU A 256 2.41 -14.78 -30.81
N GLY A 257 1.51 -13.91 -31.26
CA GLY A 257 0.33 -14.28 -32.04
C GLY A 257 0.66 -14.87 -33.40
N TRP A 258 1.70 -14.37 -34.08
CA TRP A 258 2.15 -14.84 -35.40
C TRP A 258 3.04 -16.08 -35.33
N LEU A 259 3.84 -16.22 -34.27
CA LEU A 259 4.63 -17.43 -34.03
C LEU A 259 3.75 -18.68 -33.82
N SER A 260 2.51 -18.52 -33.34
CA SER A 260 1.58 -19.65 -33.14
C SER A 260 1.10 -20.30 -34.46
N PRO A 261 0.58 -19.57 -35.47
CA PRO A 261 0.29 -20.11 -36.80
C PRO A 261 1.54 -20.56 -37.56
N ALA A 262 2.65 -19.82 -37.44
CA ALA A 262 3.90 -20.18 -38.12
C ALA A 262 4.48 -21.50 -37.58
N THR A 263 4.42 -21.74 -36.27
CA THR A 263 4.82 -23.03 -35.67
C THR A 263 3.87 -24.17 -36.04
N LEU A 264 2.56 -23.89 -36.20
CA LEU A 264 1.61 -24.86 -36.77
C LEU A 264 1.91 -25.19 -38.24
N CYS A 265 2.32 -24.20 -39.05
CA CYS A 265 2.72 -24.43 -40.44
C CYS A 265 4.07 -25.15 -40.58
N LEU A 266 5.03 -24.84 -39.70
CA LEU A 266 6.34 -25.51 -39.67
C LEU A 266 6.25 -26.97 -39.19
N ARG A 267 5.19 -27.33 -38.45
CA ARG A 267 4.89 -28.72 -38.04
C ARG A 267 4.66 -29.66 -39.23
N ALA A 268 4.40 -29.12 -40.43
CA ALA A 268 4.25 -29.92 -41.64
C ALA A 268 5.58 -30.45 -42.21
N ARG A 269 6.75 -30.01 -41.69
CA ARG A 269 8.05 -30.52 -42.13
C ARG A 269 8.75 -31.27 -40.99
N PRO A 270 8.92 -32.60 -41.08
CA PRO A 270 9.69 -33.36 -40.10
C PRO A 270 11.17 -32.95 -40.21
N SER A 271 11.65 -32.10 -39.30
CA SER A 271 13.08 -31.84 -39.19
C SER A 271 13.74 -33.00 -38.46
N LYS A 272 14.80 -33.57 -39.06
CA LYS A 272 15.56 -34.70 -38.49
C LYS A 272 16.50 -34.29 -37.35
N ALA A 273 16.62 -33.00 -37.06
CA ALA A 273 17.44 -32.47 -35.99
C ALA A 273 16.55 -32.06 -34.81
N SER A 274 16.27 -32.99 -33.89
CA SER A 274 15.62 -32.67 -32.64
C SER A 274 16.64 -32.06 -31.68
N LEU A 275 16.60 -30.74 -31.51
CA LEU A 275 17.20 -30.14 -30.32
C LEU A 275 16.59 -30.79 -29.08
N PRO A 276 17.37 -31.08 -28.04
CA PRO A 276 16.84 -31.62 -26.80
C PRO A 276 15.77 -30.68 -26.24
N SER A 277 14.59 -31.19 -25.91
CA SER A 277 13.44 -30.40 -25.44
C SER A 277 13.76 -29.52 -24.23
N TRP A 278 14.69 -29.96 -23.37
CA TRP A 278 15.14 -29.20 -22.20
C TRP A 278 15.88 -27.90 -22.56
N LEU A 279 16.76 -27.92 -23.57
CA LEU A 279 17.50 -26.74 -24.04
C LEU A 279 16.56 -25.65 -24.59
N MET A 280 15.51 -26.09 -25.28
CA MET A 280 14.48 -25.19 -25.81
C MET A 280 13.62 -24.59 -24.69
N GLY A 281 13.26 -25.39 -23.69
CA GLY A 281 12.56 -24.91 -22.50
C GLY A 281 13.38 -23.86 -21.72
N SER A 282 14.67 -24.13 -21.49
CA SER A 282 15.56 -23.22 -20.76
C SER A 282 15.80 -21.89 -21.48
N SER A 283 15.99 -21.91 -22.80
CA SER A 283 16.18 -20.68 -23.59
C SER A 283 14.92 -19.82 -23.60
N LEU A 284 13.73 -20.42 -23.79
CA LEU A 284 12.46 -19.71 -23.72
C LEU A 284 12.21 -19.12 -22.32
N ALA A 285 12.51 -19.87 -21.27
CA ALA A 285 12.41 -19.38 -19.90
C ALA A 285 13.29 -18.14 -19.68
N LEU A 286 14.53 -18.14 -20.17
CA LEU A 286 15.44 -17.00 -20.05
C LEU A 286 14.91 -15.76 -20.78
N VAL A 287 14.32 -15.94 -21.98
CA VAL A 287 13.65 -14.85 -22.72
C VAL A 287 12.48 -14.28 -21.91
N PHE A 288 11.60 -15.12 -21.36
CA PHE A 288 10.48 -14.66 -20.54
C PHE A 288 10.93 -14.00 -19.23
N VAL A 289 11.99 -14.50 -18.61
CA VAL A 289 12.62 -13.83 -17.46
C VAL A 289 13.07 -12.45 -17.89
N ALA A 290 13.94 -12.32 -18.90
CA ALA A 290 14.40 -11.01 -19.37
C ALA A 290 13.22 -10.07 -19.69
N LEU A 291 12.19 -10.56 -20.36
CA LEU A 291 11.00 -9.79 -20.68
C LEU A 291 10.25 -9.30 -19.44
N LEU A 292 10.01 -10.15 -18.45
CA LEU A 292 9.36 -9.77 -17.18
C LEU A 292 10.13 -8.66 -16.46
N LEU A 293 11.46 -8.73 -16.57
CA LEU A 293 12.40 -7.90 -15.85
C LEU A 293 12.58 -6.51 -16.49
N PHE A 294 12.67 -6.45 -17.81
CA PHE A 294 12.82 -5.19 -18.56
C PHE A 294 11.52 -4.38 -18.69
N VAL A 295 10.33 -4.99 -18.51
CA VAL A 295 9.04 -4.35 -18.83
C VAL A 295 8.14 -4.17 -17.59
N SER A 296 8.71 -4.30 -16.38
CA SER A 296 8.03 -4.20 -15.08
C SER A 296 7.35 -2.85 -14.74
N ALA A 297 7.43 -1.86 -15.64
CA ALA A 297 6.86 -0.52 -15.47
C ALA A 297 5.39 -0.36 -15.93
N LEU A 298 4.80 -1.30 -16.67
CA LEU A 298 3.38 -1.23 -17.09
C LEU A 298 2.47 -2.04 -16.15
N GLN A 299 1.19 -1.67 -16.06
CA GLN A 299 0.16 -2.39 -15.30
C GLN A 299 -0.20 -3.74 -15.95
N TRP A 300 0.63 -4.75 -15.71
CA TRP A 300 0.76 -6.00 -16.48
C TRP A 300 -0.31 -7.08 -16.32
N THR A 301 -1.30 -6.92 -15.45
CA THR A 301 -1.98 -8.09 -14.86
C THR A 301 -3.28 -8.46 -15.50
N THR A 302 -4.04 -7.47 -15.95
CA THR A 302 -5.10 -7.65 -16.94
C THR A 302 -4.53 -8.26 -18.23
N MET A 303 -3.29 -7.91 -18.59
CA MET A 303 -2.66 -8.34 -19.83
C MET A 303 -2.10 -9.77 -19.77
N TRP A 304 -1.55 -10.22 -18.63
CA TRP A 304 -1.17 -11.63 -18.47
C TRP A 304 -2.38 -12.55 -18.39
N ILE A 305 -3.47 -12.12 -17.76
CA ILE A 305 -4.73 -12.90 -17.74
C ILE A 305 -5.32 -13.01 -19.15
N LEU A 306 -5.33 -11.93 -19.93
CA LEU A 306 -5.77 -11.95 -21.33
C LEU A 306 -4.81 -12.74 -22.22
N GLY A 307 -3.50 -12.59 -22.03
CA GLY A 307 -2.47 -13.31 -22.79
C GLY A 307 -2.49 -14.82 -22.53
N LEU A 308 -2.45 -15.24 -21.27
CA LEU A 308 -2.59 -16.65 -20.89
C LEU A 308 -3.97 -17.19 -21.23
N GLY A 309 -5.03 -16.42 -21.05
CA GLY A 309 -6.40 -16.81 -21.40
C GLY A 309 -6.60 -17.05 -22.88
N THR A 310 -6.10 -16.14 -23.72
CA THR A 310 -6.16 -16.28 -25.18
C THR A 310 -5.28 -17.43 -25.64
N PHE A 311 -4.07 -17.56 -25.09
CA PHE A 311 -3.16 -18.64 -25.43
C PHE A 311 -3.68 -20.00 -24.97
N ALA A 312 -4.30 -20.09 -23.79
CA ALA A 312 -4.92 -21.31 -23.30
C ALA A 312 -6.15 -21.70 -24.10
N ALA A 313 -7.01 -20.75 -24.47
CA ALA A 313 -8.14 -20.97 -25.37
C ALA A 313 -7.68 -21.51 -26.73
N LEU A 314 -6.62 -20.92 -27.29
CA LEU A 314 -5.99 -21.40 -28.52
C LEU A 314 -5.37 -22.80 -28.33
N PHE A 315 -4.78 -23.08 -27.17
CA PHE A 315 -4.19 -24.38 -26.86
C PHE A 315 -5.25 -25.47 -26.66
N THR A 316 -6.37 -25.19 -25.99
CA THR A 316 -7.51 -26.13 -25.89
C THR A 316 -8.15 -26.37 -27.24
N LEU A 317 -8.36 -25.33 -28.04
CA LEU A 317 -8.86 -25.45 -29.41
C LEU A 317 -7.92 -26.29 -30.29
N ALA A 318 -6.61 -26.06 -30.20
CA ALA A 318 -5.61 -26.74 -31.02
C ALA A 318 -5.34 -28.20 -30.59
N THR A 319 -5.46 -28.54 -29.30
CA THR A 319 -5.07 -29.87 -28.80
C THR A 319 -6.23 -30.84 -28.60
N ARG A 320 -7.50 -30.41 -28.60
CA ARG A 320 -8.69 -31.26 -28.33
C ARG A 320 -8.62 -32.12 -27.06
N HIS A 321 -7.71 -31.84 -26.13
CA HIS A 321 -7.48 -32.66 -24.93
C HIS A 321 -8.02 -31.99 -23.67
N ARG A 322 -8.85 -32.73 -22.90
CA ARG A 322 -9.47 -32.27 -21.65
C ARG A 322 -8.46 -31.85 -20.58
N ASP A 323 -7.28 -32.47 -20.54
CA ASP A 323 -6.25 -32.18 -19.53
C ASP A 323 -5.59 -30.80 -19.70
N GLY A 324 -5.64 -30.24 -20.92
CA GLY A 324 -5.18 -28.86 -21.15
C GLY A 324 -6.11 -27.83 -20.51
N ALA A 325 -7.42 -28.09 -20.51
CA ALA A 325 -8.40 -27.20 -19.91
C ALA A 325 -8.29 -27.20 -18.38
N SER A 326 -8.17 -28.37 -17.76
CA SER A 326 -8.06 -28.47 -16.29
C SER A 326 -6.77 -27.84 -15.76
N SER A 327 -5.62 -28.10 -16.41
CA SER A 327 -4.34 -27.48 -16.03
C SER A 327 -4.40 -25.95 -16.13
N PHE A 328 -4.99 -25.39 -17.20
CA PHE A 328 -5.20 -23.95 -17.31
C PHE A 328 -6.09 -23.40 -16.19
N THR A 329 -7.23 -24.04 -15.94
CA THR A 329 -8.16 -23.63 -14.87
C THR A 329 -7.46 -23.58 -13.51
N PHE A 330 -6.64 -24.57 -13.18
CA PHE A 330 -5.87 -24.58 -11.93
C PHE A 330 -4.82 -23.46 -11.87
N ALA A 331 -4.12 -23.17 -12.98
CA ALA A 331 -3.17 -22.05 -13.03
C ALA A 331 -3.86 -20.68 -12.84
N VAL A 332 -5.04 -20.49 -13.44
CA VAL A 332 -5.85 -19.27 -13.26
C VAL A 332 -6.33 -19.14 -11.82
N ILE A 333 -6.91 -20.19 -11.23
CA ILE A 333 -7.39 -20.16 -9.85
C ILE A 333 -6.25 -19.88 -8.88
N ALA A 334 -5.09 -20.49 -9.09
CA ALA A 334 -3.91 -20.25 -8.26
C ALA A 334 -3.41 -18.80 -8.37
N THR A 335 -3.43 -18.22 -9.57
CA THR A 335 -3.07 -16.81 -9.79
C THR A 335 -4.07 -15.86 -9.13
N LEU A 336 -5.37 -16.09 -9.30
CA LEU A 336 -6.44 -15.31 -8.66
C LEU A 336 -6.36 -15.40 -7.14
N THR A 337 -6.03 -16.56 -6.60
CA THR A 337 -5.82 -16.75 -5.15
C THR A 337 -4.73 -15.79 -4.64
N VAL A 338 -3.58 -15.70 -5.32
CA VAL A 338 -2.49 -14.79 -4.93
C VAL A 338 -2.93 -13.32 -5.09
N MET A 339 -3.62 -12.96 -6.17
CA MET A 339 -4.12 -11.59 -6.37
C MET A 339 -5.11 -11.17 -5.28
N LEU A 340 -6.01 -12.07 -4.86
CA LEU A 340 -6.94 -11.83 -3.75
C LEU A 340 -6.21 -11.63 -2.42
N LEU A 341 -5.23 -12.49 -2.12
CA LEU A 341 -4.42 -12.38 -0.91
C LEU A 341 -3.60 -11.08 -0.85
N THR A 342 -3.08 -10.64 -1.99
CA THR A 342 -2.26 -9.42 -2.10
C THR A 342 -3.09 -8.15 -2.26
N ARG A 343 -4.40 -8.28 -2.54
CA ARG A 343 -5.32 -7.19 -2.90
C ARG A 343 -4.80 -6.31 -4.03
N THR A 344 -3.94 -6.85 -4.89
CA THR A 344 -3.44 -6.16 -6.05
C THR A 344 -3.35 -7.15 -7.20
N ALA A 345 -3.64 -6.63 -8.39
CA ALA A 345 -3.35 -7.40 -9.57
C ALA A 345 -1.84 -7.33 -9.86
N SER A 346 -1.15 -6.21 -9.58
CA SER A 346 0.23 -5.89 -10.01
C SER A 346 1.28 -6.95 -9.63
N ILE A 347 1.89 -7.63 -10.63
CA ILE A 347 2.99 -8.60 -10.40
C ILE A 347 4.17 -7.94 -9.70
N SER A 348 4.52 -6.69 -10.04
CA SER A 348 5.65 -6.00 -9.41
C SER A 348 5.40 -5.75 -7.92
N LEU A 349 4.17 -5.39 -7.53
CA LEU A 349 3.78 -5.26 -6.12
C LEU A 349 3.74 -6.61 -5.41
N ILE A 350 3.20 -7.66 -6.06
CA ILE A 350 3.21 -9.04 -5.54
C ILE A 350 4.64 -9.51 -5.30
N MET A 351 5.57 -9.24 -6.23
CA MET A 351 6.98 -9.62 -6.08
C MET A 351 7.68 -8.81 -4.99
N ALA A 352 7.42 -7.50 -4.91
CA ALA A 352 7.98 -6.61 -3.90
C ALA A 352 7.56 -7.02 -2.48
N ALA A 353 6.30 -7.40 -2.28
CA ALA A 353 5.76 -7.86 -1.00
C ALA A 353 6.45 -9.13 -0.46
N GLN A 354 7.08 -9.91 -1.33
CA GLN A 354 7.79 -11.14 -0.98
C GLN A 354 9.29 -10.92 -0.68
N SER A 355 9.78 -9.68 -0.69
CA SER A 355 11.19 -9.33 -0.42
C SER A 355 11.38 -8.76 1.00
N PRO A 356 12.60 -8.85 1.59
CA PRO A 356 13.81 -9.55 1.12
C PRO A 356 13.91 -11.03 1.58
N SER A 357 13.14 -11.44 2.59
CA SER A 357 13.29 -12.76 3.23
C SER A 357 12.55 -13.88 2.49
N VAL A 358 13.16 -15.07 2.43
CA VAL A 358 12.53 -16.29 1.88
C VAL A 358 11.24 -16.66 2.61
N LEU A 359 11.14 -16.37 3.91
CA LEU A 359 9.94 -16.62 4.70
C LEU A 359 8.76 -15.72 4.30
N ARG A 360 9.02 -14.64 3.54
CA ARG A 360 7.98 -13.78 2.96
C ARG A 360 7.53 -14.28 1.58
N TRP A 361 8.03 -15.38 1.06
CA TRP A 361 7.47 -15.91 -0.19
C TRP A 361 6.03 -16.34 0.03
N TYR A 362 5.14 -16.06 -0.93
CA TYR A 362 3.72 -16.38 -0.76
C TYR A 362 3.50 -17.87 -0.50
N LEU A 363 4.37 -18.73 -0.99
CA LEU A 363 4.38 -20.15 -0.63
C LEU A 363 4.31 -20.41 0.89
N PHE A 364 4.92 -19.55 1.71
CA PHE A 364 4.99 -19.69 3.17
C PHE A 364 4.06 -18.74 3.94
N GLN A 365 3.50 -17.71 3.29
CA GLN A 365 2.75 -16.68 4.02
C GLN A 365 1.37 -17.16 4.51
N SER A 366 0.71 -18.04 3.77
CA SER A 366 -0.64 -18.51 4.12
C SER A 366 -0.92 -19.91 3.57
N PRO A 367 -1.85 -20.67 4.17
CA PRO A 367 -2.26 -21.94 3.56
C PRO A 367 -3.04 -21.78 2.27
N ALA A 368 -3.74 -20.66 2.08
CA ALA A 368 -4.43 -20.35 0.83
C ALA A 368 -3.45 -20.35 -0.34
N SER A 369 -2.34 -19.60 -0.20
CA SER A 369 -1.27 -19.54 -1.20
C SER A 369 -0.49 -20.86 -1.31
N PHE A 370 -0.31 -21.61 -0.22
CA PHE A 370 0.28 -22.96 -0.28
C PHE A 370 -0.56 -23.94 -1.10
N PHE A 371 -1.88 -24.00 -0.87
CA PHE A 371 -2.77 -24.86 -1.65
C PHE A 371 -2.84 -24.42 -3.12
N ALA A 372 -2.87 -23.12 -3.39
CA ALA A 372 -2.77 -22.58 -4.74
C ALA A 372 -1.47 -22.99 -5.43
N PHE A 373 -0.34 -22.98 -4.71
CA PHE A 373 0.95 -23.42 -5.25
C PHE A 373 0.95 -24.89 -5.65
N VAL A 374 0.39 -25.78 -4.81
CA VAL A 374 0.28 -27.22 -5.13
C VAL A 374 -0.55 -27.45 -6.39
N ALA A 375 -1.68 -26.75 -6.52
CA ALA A 375 -2.49 -26.79 -7.73
C ALA A 375 -1.73 -26.25 -8.96
N TYR A 376 -0.93 -25.19 -8.78
CA TYR A 376 -0.09 -24.63 -9.83
C TYR A 376 0.99 -25.60 -10.30
N LEU A 377 1.65 -26.32 -9.39
CA LEU A 377 2.64 -27.35 -9.73
C LEU A 377 2.01 -28.46 -10.59
N HIS A 378 0.79 -28.90 -10.25
CA HIS A 378 0.06 -29.88 -11.06
C HIS A 378 -0.19 -29.35 -12.48
N ALA A 379 -0.66 -28.11 -12.60
CA ALA A 379 -0.89 -27.46 -13.89
C ALA A 379 0.40 -27.39 -14.73
N LEU A 380 1.50 -26.97 -14.11
CA LEU A 380 2.79 -26.86 -14.76
C LEU A 380 3.33 -28.23 -15.23
N GLY A 381 3.24 -29.26 -14.37
CA GLY A 381 3.67 -30.61 -14.70
C GLY A 381 2.84 -31.26 -15.82
N ALA A 382 1.52 -31.07 -15.80
CA ALA A 382 0.61 -31.58 -16.83
C ALA A 382 0.90 -31.00 -18.22
N VAL A 383 1.32 -29.73 -18.28
CA VAL A 383 1.74 -29.11 -19.54
C VAL A 383 3.16 -29.51 -19.92
N GLY A 384 4.10 -29.49 -18.97
CA GLY A 384 5.51 -29.82 -19.19
C GLY A 384 5.78 -31.27 -19.61
N ALA A 385 4.92 -32.22 -19.25
CA ALA A 385 5.05 -33.62 -19.65
C ALA A 385 4.87 -33.87 -21.17
N ARG A 386 4.43 -32.87 -21.93
CA ARG A 386 4.15 -33.02 -23.36
C ARG A 386 5.37 -32.65 -24.21
N PRO A 387 5.82 -33.48 -25.15
CA PRO A 387 7.03 -33.25 -25.96
C PRO A 387 6.85 -32.21 -27.08
N ASN A 388 5.84 -31.35 -27.02
CA ASN A 388 5.51 -30.40 -28.09
C ASN A 388 6.11 -29.01 -27.81
N PHE A 389 6.59 -28.33 -28.85
CA PHE A 389 7.12 -26.95 -28.76
C PHE A 389 6.18 -25.99 -28.02
N SER A 390 4.89 -26.01 -28.36
CA SER A 390 3.88 -25.15 -27.73
C SER A 390 3.72 -25.43 -26.23
N ALA A 391 3.89 -26.68 -25.81
CA ALA A 391 3.88 -27.07 -24.41
C ALA A 391 5.12 -26.58 -23.67
N SER A 392 6.30 -26.63 -24.31
CA SER A 392 7.53 -26.05 -23.76
C SER A 392 7.43 -24.53 -23.60
N LEU A 393 6.85 -23.82 -24.59
CA LEU A 393 6.62 -22.38 -24.51
C LEU A 393 5.68 -22.02 -23.34
N TYR A 394 4.57 -22.75 -23.21
CA TYR A 394 3.64 -22.55 -22.10
C TYR A 394 4.27 -22.87 -20.74
N ALA A 395 4.98 -23.99 -20.63
CA ALA A 395 5.65 -24.39 -19.40
C ALA A 395 6.73 -23.36 -19.00
N ALA A 396 7.46 -22.80 -19.96
CA ALA A 396 8.41 -21.71 -19.70
C ALA A 396 7.70 -20.45 -19.19
N ALA A 397 6.67 -19.97 -19.88
CA ALA A 397 5.93 -18.77 -19.44
C ALA A 397 5.25 -18.98 -18.06
N ALA A 398 4.59 -20.13 -17.88
CA ALA A 398 3.95 -20.48 -16.63
C ALA A 398 4.97 -20.69 -15.49
N SER A 399 6.14 -21.25 -15.75
CA SER A 399 7.14 -21.39 -14.69
C SER A 399 7.70 -20.04 -14.23
N VAL A 400 7.93 -19.09 -15.14
CA VAL A 400 8.35 -17.72 -14.80
C VAL A 400 7.27 -17.02 -13.99
N LEU A 401 6.00 -17.10 -14.41
CA LEU A 401 4.88 -16.53 -13.67
C LEU A 401 4.74 -17.17 -12.28
N GLY A 402 4.82 -18.49 -12.17
CA GLY A 402 4.73 -19.19 -10.90
C GLY A 402 5.86 -18.82 -9.95
N ALA A 403 7.08 -18.65 -10.47
CA ALA A 403 8.21 -18.18 -9.68
C ALA A 403 7.98 -16.76 -9.16
N ALA A 404 7.46 -15.85 -9.99
CA ALA A 404 7.11 -14.49 -9.58
C ALA A 404 5.99 -14.46 -8.52
N LEU A 405 4.95 -15.27 -8.70
CA LEU A 405 3.79 -15.33 -7.80
C LEU A 405 4.10 -15.94 -6.44
N PHE A 406 4.85 -17.05 -6.40
CA PHE A 406 4.97 -17.86 -5.19
C PHE A 406 6.34 -17.84 -4.52
N LEU A 407 7.41 -17.54 -5.26
CA LEU A 407 8.80 -17.62 -4.79
C LEU A 407 9.47 -16.24 -4.71
N GLY A 408 8.71 -15.17 -4.96
CA GLY A 408 9.06 -13.77 -4.69
C GLY A 408 10.34 -13.20 -5.31
N GLY A 409 10.62 -11.95 -4.95
CA GLY A 409 11.94 -11.32 -4.83
C GLY A 409 12.91 -11.36 -6.01
N TRP A 410 13.21 -10.16 -6.53
CA TRP A 410 14.51 -9.78 -7.11
C TRP A 410 15.38 -9.24 -5.98
N PRO A 411 16.71 -9.50 -5.92
CA PRO A 411 17.58 -8.73 -5.06
C PRO A 411 17.59 -7.26 -5.56
N LEU A 412 16.75 -6.41 -4.99
CA LEU A 412 16.63 -4.99 -5.37
C LEU A 412 17.98 -4.23 -5.25
N GLY A 413 18.93 -4.75 -4.46
CA GLY A 413 20.27 -4.18 -4.31
C GLY A 413 21.33 -4.68 -5.31
N GLY A 414 21.05 -5.73 -6.10
CA GLY A 414 22.08 -6.42 -6.92
C GLY A 414 22.15 -6.01 -8.40
N GLY A 415 21.35 -5.02 -8.82
CA GLY A 415 21.21 -4.66 -10.23
C GLY A 415 20.39 -5.66 -11.06
N PRO A 416 20.15 -5.36 -12.35
CA PRO A 416 19.22 -6.13 -13.18
C PRO A 416 19.72 -7.56 -13.46
N VAL A 417 21.03 -7.76 -13.59
CA VAL A 417 21.61 -9.08 -13.86
C VAL A 417 21.34 -10.07 -12.72
N ALA A 418 21.45 -9.62 -11.46
CA ALA A 418 21.28 -10.50 -10.30
C ALA A 418 19.86 -11.09 -10.20
N GLY A 419 18.83 -10.37 -10.61
CA GLY A 419 17.47 -10.94 -10.61
C GLY A 419 17.12 -11.72 -11.85
N ILE A 420 17.74 -11.46 -13.01
CA ILE A 420 17.66 -12.41 -14.13
C ILE A 420 18.13 -13.77 -13.65
N VAL A 421 19.30 -13.84 -13.00
CA VAL A 421 19.85 -15.08 -12.47
C VAL A 421 18.95 -15.68 -11.39
N ALA A 422 18.53 -14.90 -10.38
CA ALA A 422 17.70 -15.39 -9.29
C ALA A 422 16.35 -15.93 -9.77
N LEU A 423 15.68 -15.23 -10.68
CA LEU A 423 14.39 -15.67 -11.21
C LEU A 423 14.56 -16.90 -12.12
N SER A 424 15.64 -16.99 -12.89
CA SER A 424 15.93 -18.17 -13.72
C SER A 424 16.14 -19.41 -12.86
N VAL A 425 16.89 -19.30 -11.75
CA VAL A 425 17.10 -20.41 -10.80
C VAL A 425 15.77 -20.86 -10.18
N LYS A 426 14.92 -19.91 -9.76
CA LYS A 426 13.59 -20.22 -9.20
C LYS A 426 12.68 -20.90 -10.23
N THR A 427 12.69 -20.40 -11.46
CA THR A 427 11.94 -20.96 -12.59
C THR A 427 12.35 -22.42 -12.85
N ALA A 428 13.66 -22.70 -12.90
CA ALA A 428 14.18 -24.05 -13.05
C ALA A 428 13.79 -24.95 -11.87
N GLY A 429 13.92 -24.47 -10.63
CA GLY A 429 13.49 -25.18 -9.43
C GLY A 429 12.00 -25.53 -9.45
N LEU A 430 11.15 -24.62 -9.94
CA LEU A 430 9.72 -24.83 -10.05
C LEU A 430 9.36 -25.91 -11.07
N VAL A 431 10.04 -25.95 -12.23
CA VAL A 431 9.86 -27.00 -13.24
C VAL A 431 10.28 -28.36 -12.67
N ILE A 432 11.42 -28.42 -11.97
CA ILE A 432 11.88 -29.66 -11.30
C ILE A 432 10.85 -30.12 -10.26
N ALA A 433 10.35 -29.21 -9.43
CA ALA A 433 9.34 -29.51 -8.42
C ALA A 433 8.03 -30.02 -9.07
N ALA A 434 7.59 -29.44 -10.18
CA ALA A 434 6.40 -29.87 -10.90
C ALA A 434 6.53 -31.31 -11.45
N HIS A 435 7.73 -31.72 -11.86
CA HIS A 435 7.99 -33.09 -12.31
C HIS A 435 8.15 -34.08 -11.15
N ALA A 436 8.77 -33.66 -10.05
CA ALA A 436 8.98 -34.50 -8.88
C ALA A 436 7.68 -34.75 -8.10
N VAL A 437 6.83 -33.74 -7.97
CA VAL A 437 5.58 -33.81 -7.21
C VAL A 437 4.44 -34.21 -8.14
N GLN A 438 4.24 -35.52 -8.32
CA GLN A 438 3.11 -36.06 -9.06
C GLN A 438 1.80 -35.90 -8.26
N VAL A 439 1.18 -34.72 -8.36
CA VAL A 439 -0.12 -34.43 -7.75
C VAL A 439 -1.23 -35.04 -8.60
N SER A 440 -2.18 -35.75 -7.98
CA SER A 440 -3.35 -36.25 -8.70
C SER A 440 -4.31 -35.10 -9.09
N PRO A 441 -5.06 -35.20 -10.20
CA PRO A 441 -6.01 -34.16 -10.60
C PRO A 441 -7.07 -33.85 -9.53
N ARG A 442 -7.49 -34.88 -8.77
CA ARG A 442 -8.45 -34.72 -7.65
C ARG A 442 -7.85 -33.90 -6.51
N THR A 443 -6.59 -34.16 -6.18
CA THR A 443 -5.85 -33.39 -5.17
C THR A 443 -5.67 -31.95 -5.63
N ALA A 444 -5.29 -31.73 -6.89
CA ALA A 444 -5.14 -30.38 -7.45
C ALA A 444 -6.46 -29.59 -7.43
N ALA A 445 -7.58 -30.24 -7.75
CA ALA A 445 -8.91 -29.64 -7.66
C ALA A 445 -9.29 -29.25 -6.22
N ALA A 446 -9.07 -30.16 -5.26
CA ALA A 446 -9.32 -29.89 -3.84
C ALA A 446 -8.44 -28.73 -3.32
N CYS A 447 -7.14 -28.73 -3.63
CA CYS A 447 -6.23 -27.65 -3.27
C CYS A 447 -6.63 -26.32 -3.92
N SER A 448 -7.05 -26.32 -5.18
CA SER A 448 -7.54 -25.10 -5.85
C SER A 448 -8.77 -24.53 -5.15
N GLY A 449 -9.75 -25.38 -4.82
CA GLY A 449 -10.97 -24.98 -4.13
C GLY A 449 -10.71 -24.44 -2.71
N LEU A 450 -9.85 -25.12 -1.94
CA LEU A 450 -9.45 -24.66 -0.61
C LEU A 450 -8.66 -23.35 -0.67
N GLY A 451 -7.74 -23.22 -1.63
CA GLY A 451 -6.93 -22.01 -1.82
C GLY A 451 -7.79 -20.78 -2.07
N ILE A 452 -8.68 -20.85 -3.07
CA ILE A 452 -9.53 -19.71 -3.42
C ILE A 452 -10.59 -19.43 -2.35
N GLY A 453 -11.15 -20.47 -1.72
CA GLY A 453 -12.11 -20.30 -0.63
C GLY A 453 -11.52 -19.58 0.58
N LEU A 454 -10.30 -19.96 0.99
CA LEU A 454 -9.57 -19.29 2.07
C LEU A 454 -9.17 -17.87 1.70
N ALA A 455 -8.76 -17.61 0.45
CA ALA A 455 -8.44 -16.25 0.01
C ALA A 455 -9.67 -15.32 -0.02
N LEU A 456 -10.83 -15.82 -0.47
CA LEU A 456 -12.09 -15.08 -0.41
C LEU A 456 -12.52 -14.81 1.04
N LEU A 457 -12.38 -15.80 1.93
CA LEU A 457 -12.65 -15.62 3.35
C LEU A 457 -11.70 -14.58 3.96
N GLY A 458 -10.41 -14.63 3.62
CA GLY A 458 -9.38 -13.68 4.04
C GLY A 458 -9.58 -12.27 3.48
N PHE A 459 -10.27 -12.15 2.34
CA PHE A 459 -10.65 -10.86 1.78
C PHE A 459 -11.76 -10.20 2.59
N VAL A 460 -12.72 -10.98 3.09
CA VAL A 460 -13.85 -10.50 3.90
C VAL A 460 -13.47 -10.34 5.37
N VAL A 461 -12.64 -11.24 5.89
CA VAL A 461 -12.24 -11.32 7.30
C VAL A 461 -10.71 -11.28 7.35
N ASP A 462 -10.14 -10.41 8.19
CA ASP A 462 -8.67 -10.35 8.36
C ASP A 462 -8.14 -11.62 9.07
N LEU A 463 -7.96 -12.70 8.31
CA LEU A 463 -7.45 -13.98 8.82
C LEU A 463 -6.03 -13.86 9.36
N GLY A 464 -5.27 -12.84 8.95
CA GLY A 464 -3.92 -12.58 9.43
C GLY A 464 -3.91 -12.16 10.89
N SER A 465 -4.87 -11.31 11.30
CA SER A 465 -5.00 -10.89 12.69
C SER A 465 -5.48 -12.01 13.61
N LEU A 466 -6.33 -12.92 13.09
CA LEU A 466 -6.90 -14.02 13.88
C LEU A 466 -5.90 -15.16 14.13
N PHE A 467 -4.93 -15.34 13.23
CA PHE A 467 -4.03 -16.51 13.27
C PHE A 467 -2.61 -16.12 12.83
N PRO A 468 -1.84 -15.41 13.68
CA PRO A 468 -0.49 -14.96 13.33
C PRO A 468 0.51 -16.09 13.04
N GLN A 469 0.19 -17.34 13.39
CA GLN A 469 1.06 -18.51 13.25
C GLN A 469 0.92 -19.28 11.93
N TRP A 470 0.11 -18.81 10.97
CA TRP A 470 -0.10 -19.49 9.68
C TRP A 470 1.20 -19.83 8.93
N SER A 471 2.21 -18.98 9.04
CA SER A 471 3.50 -19.18 8.37
C SER A 471 4.25 -20.42 8.88
N ALA A 472 4.19 -20.69 10.18
CA ALA A 472 4.82 -21.87 10.78
C ALA A 472 4.17 -23.17 10.29
N LEU A 473 2.84 -23.20 10.15
CA LEU A 473 2.10 -24.34 9.61
C LEU A 473 2.43 -24.60 8.13
N ALA A 474 2.48 -23.55 7.31
CA ALA A 474 2.85 -23.67 5.89
C ALA A 474 4.28 -24.19 5.72
N VAL A 475 5.23 -23.66 6.51
CA VAL A 475 6.62 -24.15 6.54
C VAL A 475 6.69 -25.62 6.97
N GLY A 476 5.98 -26.00 8.04
CA GLY A 476 5.91 -27.39 8.51
C GLY A 476 5.37 -28.36 7.45
N ALA A 477 4.32 -27.96 6.73
CA ALA A 477 3.75 -28.76 5.63
C ALA A 477 4.74 -28.95 4.48
N ILE A 478 5.48 -27.90 4.11
CA ILE A 478 6.50 -27.96 3.05
C ILE A 478 7.66 -28.85 3.46
N CYS A 479 8.17 -28.72 4.69
CA CYS A 479 9.21 -29.59 5.21
C CYS A 479 8.78 -31.07 5.20
N ALA A 480 7.52 -31.36 5.57
CA ALA A 480 6.98 -32.71 5.52
C ALA A 480 6.88 -33.27 4.09
N LEU A 481 6.44 -32.45 3.12
CA LEU A 481 6.41 -32.85 1.71
C LEU A 481 7.81 -33.06 1.13
N ALA A 482 8.75 -32.17 1.43
CA ALA A 482 10.15 -32.29 1.01
C ALA A 482 10.79 -33.56 1.59
N ALA A 483 10.59 -33.83 2.87
CA ALA A 483 11.05 -35.07 3.51
C ALA A 483 10.45 -36.31 2.83
N ARG A 484 9.15 -36.29 2.51
CA ARG A 484 8.49 -37.39 1.79
C ARG A 484 9.00 -37.57 0.36
N ALA A 485 9.41 -36.50 -0.32
CA ALA A 485 9.97 -36.57 -1.66
C ALA A 485 11.42 -37.10 -1.65
N LEU A 486 12.19 -36.77 -0.61
CA LEU A 486 13.58 -37.21 -0.44
C LEU A 486 13.69 -38.66 0.08
N VAL A 487 12.72 -39.11 0.88
CA VAL A 487 12.68 -40.50 1.35
C VAL A 487 12.08 -41.35 0.24
N PRO A 488 12.86 -42.21 -0.46
CA PRO A 488 12.32 -43.11 -1.47
C PRO A 488 11.21 -43.94 -0.81
N PRO A 489 10.07 -44.18 -1.50
CA PRO A 489 8.99 -44.95 -0.93
C PRO A 489 9.57 -46.30 -0.51
N LEU A 490 9.59 -46.56 0.80
CA LEU A 490 9.86 -47.87 1.37
C LEU A 490 8.68 -48.80 1.03
N ARG A 491 8.37 -48.95 -0.26
CA ARG A 491 7.71 -50.16 -0.75
C ARG A 491 8.74 -51.27 -0.57
N ARG A 492 8.72 -51.87 0.62
CA ARG A 492 8.94 -53.30 0.67
C ARG A 492 7.86 -53.89 -0.21
N GLU A 493 8.22 -54.29 -1.42
CA GLU A 493 7.49 -55.37 -2.06
C GLU A 493 7.46 -56.48 -1.00
N ALA A 494 6.29 -56.69 -0.40
CA ALA A 494 6.05 -57.88 0.36
C ALA A 494 6.25 -59.00 -0.66
N ALA A 495 7.43 -59.63 -0.61
CA ALA A 495 7.69 -60.83 -1.37
C ALA A 495 6.47 -61.73 -1.16
N PRO A 496 5.83 -62.23 -2.23
CA PRO A 496 4.69 -63.11 -2.08
C PRO A 496 5.14 -64.23 -1.17
N VAL A 497 4.52 -64.32 0.02
CA VAL A 497 4.71 -65.45 0.91
C VAL A 497 4.29 -66.65 0.08
N MET A 498 5.28 -67.42 -0.40
CA MET A 498 5.04 -68.71 -1.03
C MET A 498 4.29 -69.54 0.01
N ALA A 499 2.97 -69.58 -0.14
CA ALA A 499 2.15 -70.58 0.50
C ALA A 499 2.58 -71.91 -0.11
N THR A 500 3.51 -72.59 0.55
CA THR A 500 3.80 -74.01 0.35
C THR A 500 2.51 -74.78 0.57
N LEU A 501 1.79 -75.05 -0.51
CA LEU A 501 0.64 -75.95 -0.54
C LEU A 501 1.16 -77.37 -0.30
N PRO A 502 0.68 -78.09 0.73
CA PRO A 502 1.10 -79.44 0.99
C PRO A 502 0.53 -80.38 -0.07
N ASN A 503 1.48 -81.07 -0.70
CA ASN A 503 1.39 -82.25 -1.55
C ASN A 503 0.27 -83.22 -1.11
N ARG A 504 -0.89 -83.19 -1.79
CA ARG A 504 -1.86 -84.29 -1.77
C ARG A 504 -1.66 -85.15 -3.01
N LEU A 505 -0.79 -86.15 -2.85
CA LEU A 505 -0.78 -87.36 -3.68
C LEU A 505 -2.12 -88.08 -3.50
N ALA A 506 -3.00 -87.98 -4.50
CA ALA A 506 -4.11 -88.89 -4.67
C ALA A 506 -3.87 -89.68 -5.96
N SER A 507 -3.68 -90.98 -5.76
CA SER A 507 -3.62 -92.03 -6.76
C SER A 507 -4.87 -92.06 -7.65
N ARG A 508 -4.67 -92.24 -8.95
CA ARG A 508 -5.25 -93.39 -9.68
C ARG A 508 -4.66 -93.54 -11.07
N ASN A 509 -4.51 -94.82 -11.38
CA ASN A 509 -3.82 -95.49 -12.48
C ASN A 509 -4.71 -95.55 -13.75
N PRO A 510 -4.22 -96.13 -14.88
CA PRO A 510 -4.45 -95.69 -16.26
C PRO A 510 -5.82 -95.99 -16.86
#